data_AF-A0A0P7GKF5-F1
#
_entry.id   AF-A0A0P7GKF5-F1
#
_cell.length_a   1.000
_cell.length_b   1.000
_cell.length_c   1.000
_cell.angle_alpha   90.00
_cell.angle_beta   90.00
_cell.angle_gamma   90.00
#
_symmetry.space_group_name_H-M   'P 1'
#
loop_
_entity.id
_entity.type
_entity.pdbx_description
1 polymer ?
#
loop_
_entity_poly.entity_id
_entity_poly.type
_entity_poly.pdbx_seq_one_letter_code
_entity_poly.pdbx_strand_id
1 'polypeptide(L)'
;MSGSTTEPETLLLRMNADRPPIWLAEPGEDDGRPTVRQQNRWRNHVIVDEASRADRVTVAEAADREAVDEFLAATEFGDETVYIEMGEVRECFRLELCHVSWSASEISTDYTRKTRPYTDHCEVDESVIEARLIRIPSPLDDDEVNGFSSSIGTGACDRHRTTVDGEGGASPTIPRENSTATETPTADSGGEQ
;
A
#
# COMPACT_ATOMS: atom_id res chain seq x y z
N MET A 1 14.65 -14.36 10.09
CA MET A 1 15.35 -13.21 9.47
C MET A 1 14.43 -12.01 9.52
N SER A 2 14.93 -10.77 9.47
CA SER A 2 14.07 -9.57 9.43
C SER A 2 14.71 -8.48 8.58
N GLY A 3 13.88 -7.66 7.93
CA GLY A 3 14.32 -6.60 7.03
C GLY A 3 13.20 -5.64 6.67
N SER A 4 13.56 -4.62 5.90
CA SER A 4 12.61 -3.69 5.29
C SER A 4 13.16 -3.10 4.00
N THR A 5 12.28 -2.68 3.10
CA THR A 5 12.62 -1.92 1.90
C THR A 5 11.53 -0.91 1.57
N THR A 6 11.92 0.25 1.06
CA THR A 6 11.01 1.32 0.63
C THR A 6 10.63 1.22 -0.85
N GLU A 7 11.36 0.41 -1.62
CA GLU A 7 11.15 0.26 -3.06
C GLU A 7 11.17 -1.23 -3.46
N PRO A 8 10.26 -2.06 -2.91
CA PRO A 8 10.14 -3.44 -3.36
C PRO A 8 9.63 -3.48 -4.80
N GLU A 9 10.15 -4.42 -5.61
CA GLU A 9 9.54 -4.70 -6.91
C GLU A 9 8.10 -5.15 -6.69
N THR A 10 7.15 -4.48 -7.34
CA THR A 10 5.72 -4.67 -7.08
C THR A 10 4.93 -4.69 -8.38
N LEU A 11 4.12 -5.73 -8.57
CA LEU A 11 3.07 -5.76 -9.58
C LEU A 11 1.73 -5.39 -8.92
N LEU A 12 1.02 -4.40 -9.47
CA LEU A 12 -0.30 -3.99 -9.01
C LEU A 12 -1.36 -4.30 -10.07
N LEU A 13 -2.33 -5.13 -9.72
CA LEU A 13 -3.56 -5.32 -10.47
C LEU A 13 -4.69 -4.56 -9.76
N ARG A 14 -5.41 -3.71 -10.48
CA ARG A 14 -6.57 -2.97 -9.96
C ARG A 14 -7.77 -3.19 -10.87
N MET A 15 -8.86 -3.72 -10.34
CA MET A 15 -10.02 -4.08 -11.14
C MET A 15 -11.34 -3.97 -10.39
N ASN A 16 -12.41 -3.71 -11.14
CA ASN A 16 -13.77 -3.82 -10.64
C ASN A 16 -14.15 -5.29 -10.57
N ALA A 17 -14.05 -5.87 -9.37
CA ALA A 17 -14.34 -7.27 -9.13
C ALA A 17 -15.01 -7.42 -7.76
N ASP A 18 -15.89 -8.41 -7.68
CA ASP A 18 -16.60 -8.80 -6.47
C ASP A 18 -15.91 -9.96 -5.74
N ARG A 19 -14.79 -10.46 -6.27
CA ARG A 19 -14.05 -11.62 -5.75
C ARG A 19 -12.54 -11.49 -6.01
N PRO A 20 -11.66 -12.14 -5.21
CA PRO A 20 -10.22 -12.14 -5.35
C PRO A 20 -9.83 -12.46 -6.77
N PRO A 21 -9.03 -11.61 -7.41
CA PRO A 21 -8.56 -11.89 -8.75
C PRO A 21 -7.41 -12.89 -8.75
N ILE A 22 -6.80 -13.15 -7.60
CA ILE A 22 -5.71 -14.11 -7.41
C ILE A 22 -6.09 -15.03 -6.25
N TRP A 23 -5.85 -16.33 -6.41
CA TRP A 23 -6.02 -17.33 -5.35
C TRP A 23 -5.07 -18.50 -5.57
N LEU A 24 -4.83 -19.30 -4.52
CA LEU A 24 -4.16 -20.59 -4.66
C LEU A 24 -5.18 -21.65 -5.02
N ALA A 25 -4.90 -22.43 -6.06
CA ALA A 25 -5.67 -23.63 -6.37
C ALA A 25 -5.39 -24.71 -5.32
N GLU A 26 -6.46 -25.31 -4.81
CA GLU A 26 -6.37 -26.50 -3.97
C GLU A 26 -6.26 -27.75 -4.85
N PRO A 27 -5.34 -28.68 -4.53
CA PRO A 27 -5.18 -29.90 -5.31
C PRO A 27 -6.48 -30.72 -5.35
N GLY A 28 -7.01 -30.94 -6.55
CA GLY A 28 -8.21 -31.78 -6.74
C GLY A 28 -9.55 -31.05 -6.68
N GLU A 29 -9.57 -29.72 -6.57
CA GLU A 29 -10.77 -28.90 -6.74
C GLU A 29 -10.71 -28.13 -8.07
N ASP A 30 -11.78 -28.21 -8.87
CA ASP A 30 -11.88 -27.52 -10.16
C ASP A 30 -12.20 -26.03 -9.93
N ASP A 31 -11.24 -25.16 -10.25
CA ASP A 31 -11.37 -23.70 -10.40
C ASP A 31 -11.92 -22.93 -9.17
N GLY A 32 -11.58 -23.39 -7.96
CA GLY A 32 -12.08 -22.97 -6.64
C GLY A 32 -11.87 -21.51 -6.21
N ARG A 33 -12.19 -20.53 -7.07
CA ARG A 33 -12.10 -19.09 -6.78
C ARG A 33 -12.91 -18.74 -5.53
N PRO A 34 -12.28 -18.17 -4.49
CA PRO A 34 -12.95 -17.88 -3.23
C PRO A 34 -14.14 -16.92 -3.35
N THR A 35 -15.21 -17.20 -2.62
CA THR A 35 -16.41 -16.34 -2.52
C THR A 35 -16.26 -15.26 -1.45
N VAL A 36 -17.06 -14.18 -1.54
CA VAL A 36 -17.00 -13.03 -0.59
C VAL A 36 -17.13 -13.44 0.88
N ARG A 37 -17.95 -14.45 1.18
CA ARG A 37 -18.12 -14.94 2.56
C ARG A 37 -16.89 -15.67 3.10
N GLN A 38 -16.08 -16.28 2.23
CA GLN A 38 -14.80 -16.88 2.63
C GLN A 38 -13.72 -15.79 2.83
N GLN A 39 -13.85 -14.66 2.13
CA GLN A 39 -12.90 -13.52 2.17
C GLN A 39 -13.02 -12.64 3.42
N ASN A 40 -14.15 -12.68 4.14
CA ASN A 40 -14.41 -11.82 5.31
C ASN A 40 -13.56 -12.14 6.56
N ARG A 41 -12.55 -13.03 6.45
CA ARG A 41 -11.67 -13.43 7.56
C ARG A 41 -10.29 -12.78 7.50
N TRP A 42 -10.22 -11.53 7.05
CA TRP A 42 -9.05 -10.65 6.99
C TRP A 42 -8.48 -10.63 5.58
N ARG A 43 -7.91 -9.48 5.21
CA ARG A 43 -7.29 -9.20 3.89
C ARG A 43 -6.62 -10.47 3.36
N ASN A 44 -6.95 -10.86 2.13
CA ASN A 44 -6.41 -12.10 1.59
C ASN A 44 -4.92 -11.90 1.34
N HIS A 45 -4.12 -12.61 2.11
CA HIS A 45 -2.69 -12.68 2.00
C HIS A 45 -2.31 -14.04 1.42
N VAL A 46 -1.44 -14.06 0.42
CA VAL A 46 -0.82 -15.30 -0.07
C VAL A 46 0.68 -15.09 -0.04
N ILE A 47 1.39 -16.04 0.53
CA ILE A 47 2.85 -16.12 0.42
C ILE A 47 3.16 -17.15 -0.65
N VAL A 48 4.06 -16.80 -1.55
CA VAL A 48 4.63 -17.69 -2.56
C VAL A 48 6.14 -17.71 -2.31
N ASP A 49 6.57 -18.76 -1.64
CA ASP A 49 7.92 -19.01 -1.13
C ASP A 49 8.70 -20.02 -1.96
N GLU A 50 8.02 -20.77 -2.83
CA GLU A 50 8.64 -21.73 -3.74
C GLU A 50 7.94 -21.79 -5.11
N ALA A 51 8.67 -22.28 -6.12
CA ALA A 51 8.16 -22.40 -7.49
C ALA A 51 6.93 -23.32 -7.59
N SER A 52 6.89 -24.43 -6.84
CA SER A 52 5.72 -25.33 -6.79
C SER A 52 4.46 -24.66 -6.24
N ARG A 53 4.63 -23.67 -5.36
CA ARG A 53 3.52 -22.86 -4.87
C ARG A 53 3.13 -21.78 -5.89
N ALA A 54 4.09 -21.23 -6.61
CA ALA A 54 3.84 -20.31 -7.72
C ALA A 54 2.99 -20.98 -8.83
N ASP A 55 3.26 -22.24 -9.16
CA ASP A 55 2.47 -23.02 -10.13
C ASP A 55 1.00 -23.22 -9.72
N ARG A 56 0.68 -23.04 -8.44
CA ARG A 56 -0.69 -23.12 -7.90
C ARG A 56 -1.41 -21.77 -7.92
N VAL A 57 -0.71 -20.68 -8.21
CA VAL A 57 -1.32 -19.35 -8.29
C VAL A 57 -2.24 -19.31 -9.50
N THR A 58 -3.53 -19.08 -9.23
CA THR A 58 -4.55 -18.92 -10.27
C THR A 58 -4.99 -17.46 -10.33
N VAL A 59 -5.19 -17.00 -11.56
CA VAL A 59 -5.58 -15.62 -11.89
C VAL A 59 -6.91 -15.64 -12.61
N ALA A 60 -7.82 -14.75 -12.20
CA ALA A 60 -9.13 -14.56 -12.81
C ALA A 60 -8.99 -14.14 -14.28
N GLU A 61 -9.93 -14.55 -15.14
CA GLU A 61 -9.89 -14.26 -16.58
C GLU A 61 -9.82 -12.75 -16.91
N ALA A 62 -10.41 -11.90 -16.07
CA ALA A 62 -10.40 -10.45 -16.24
C ALA A 62 -9.09 -9.77 -15.77
N ALA A 63 -8.19 -10.53 -15.13
CA ALA A 63 -6.91 -10.05 -14.64
C ALA A 63 -5.78 -10.44 -15.61
N ASP A 64 -4.68 -9.69 -15.55
CA ASP A 64 -3.53 -9.89 -16.42
C ASP A 64 -2.70 -11.10 -15.94
N ARG A 65 -3.05 -12.29 -16.45
CA ARG A 65 -2.35 -13.54 -16.11
C ARG A 65 -0.89 -13.51 -16.57
N GLU A 66 -0.63 -12.99 -17.77
CA GLU A 66 0.72 -12.96 -18.34
C GLU A 66 1.68 -12.14 -17.46
N ALA A 67 1.23 -10.97 -16.98
CA ALA A 67 2.03 -10.15 -16.06
C ALA A 67 2.29 -10.85 -14.72
N VAL A 68 1.32 -11.60 -14.19
CA VAL A 68 1.50 -12.36 -12.94
C VAL A 68 2.49 -13.49 -13.14
N ASP A 69 2.34 -14.25 -14.21
CA ASP A 69 3.22 -15.38 -14.53
C ASP A 69 4.67 -14.90 -14.75
N GLU A 70 4.87 -13.78 -15.47
CA GLU A 70 6.18 -13.16 -15.67
C GLU A 70 6.80 -12.71 -14.34
N PHE A 71 6.03 -12.07 -13.47
CA PHE A 71 6.51 -11.59 -12.17
C PHE A 71 6.96 -12.75 -11.27
N LEU A 72 6.20 -13.85 -11.25
CA LEU A 72 6.54 -15.05 -10.48
C LEU A 72 7.73 -15.78 -11.08
N ALA A 73 7.80 -15.91 -12.41
CA ALA A 73 8.91 -16.56 -13.11
C ALA A 73 10.24 -15.81 -12.97
N ALA A 74 10.20 -14.49 -12.80
CA ALA A 74 11.37 -13.65 -12.57
C ALA A 74 11.88 -13.68 -11.11
N THR A 75 11.19 -14.36 -10.19
CA THR A 75 11.53 -14.39 -8.77
C THR A 75 12.45 -15.57 -8.43
N GLU A 76 13.54 -15.31 -7.72
CA GLU A 76 14.48 -16.33 -7.27
C GLU A 76 14.11 -16.82 -5.85
N PHE A 77 13.18 -17.77 -5.76
CA PHE A 77 12.56 -18.22 -4.49
C PHE A 77 13.52 -18.74 -3.40
N GLY A 78 14.78 -19.05 -3.74
CA GLY A 78 15.80 -19.41 -2.75
C GLY A 78 16.31 -18.21 -1.94
N ASP A 79 16.21 -17.00 -2.49
CA ASP A 79 16.68 -15.75 -1.90
C ASP A 79 15.54 -14.72 -1.69
N GLU A 80 14.40 -14.95 -2.34
CA GLU A 80 13.28 -14.02 -2.43
C GLU A 80 11.94 -14.73 -2.14
N THR A 81 10.91 -13.95 -1.86
CA THR A 81 9.54 -14.46 -1.66
C THR A 81 8.56 -13.46 -2.24
N VAL A 82 7.48 -13.94 -2.84
CA VAL A 82 6.40 -13.06 -3.29
C VAL A 82 5.28 -13.05 -2.26
N TYR A 83 5.01 -11.86 -1.72
CA TYR A 83 3.87 -11.61 -0.85
C TYR A 83 2.75 -10.96 -1.65
N ILE A 84 1.61 -11.63 -1.72
CA ILE A 84 0.42 -11.15 -2.41
C ILE A 84 -0.55 -10.60 -1.38
N GLU A 85 -0.81 -9.30 -1.43
CA GLU A 85 -1.80 -8.62 -0.59
C GLU A 85 -2.97 -8.16 -1.45
N MET A 86 -4.18 -8.54 -1.05
CA MET A 86 -5.42 -8.13 -1.69
C MET A 86 -6.33 -7.35 -0.74
N GLY A 87 -6.92 -6.27 -1.23
CA GLY A 87 -7.87 -5.48 -0.46
C GLY A 87 -8.80 -4.63 -1.33
N GLU A 88 -9.98 -4.33 -0.78
CA GLU A 88 -10.90 -3.37 -1.37
C GLU A 88 -10.44 -1.93 -1.10
N VAL A 89 -10.46 -1.11 -2.14
CA VAL A 89 -10.04 0.28 -2.12
C VAL A 89 -11.13 1.10 -2.82
N ARG A 90 -11.52 2.26 -2.26
CA ARG A 90 -12.50 3.12 -2.94
C ARG A 90 -11.96 3.53 -4.30
N GLU A 91 -12.84 3.63 -5.28
CA GLU A 91 -12.44 3.89 -6.65
C GLU A 91 -11.70 5.23 -6.80
N CYS A 92 -12.06 6.22 -5.96
CA CYS A 92 -11.55 7.58 -6.00
C CYS A 92 -10.15 7.82 -5.41
N PHE A 93 -9.55 6.84 -4.73
CA PHE A 93 -8.16 6.95 -4.29
C PHE A 93 -7.36 5.70 -4.66
N ARG A 94 -6.05 5.90 -4.79
CA ARG A 94 -5.07 4.84 -4.97
C ARG A 94 -4.24 4.71 -3.70
N LEU A 95 -3.82 3.50 -3.40
CA LEU A 95 -2.78 3.30 -2.39
C LEU A 95 -1.42 3.33 -3.09
N GLU A 96 -0.45 3.98 -2.45
CA GLU A 96 0.95 3.91 -2.82
C GLU A 96 1.69 3.19 -1.71
N LEU A 97 2.38 2.09 -2.04
CA LEU A 97 3.22 1.36 -1.10
C LEU A 97 4.45 2.22 -0.78
N CYS A 98 4.61 2.59 0.49
CA CYS A 98 5.71 3.41 0.97
C CYS A 98 6.89 2.57 1.46
N HIS A 99 6.59 1.50 2.21
CA HIS A 99 7.58 0.52 2.60
C HIS A 99 6.94 -0.82 2.94
N VAL A 100 7.73 -1.88 2.83
CA VAL A 100 7.42 -3.21 3.36
C VAL A 100 8.49 -3.58 4.37
N SER A 101 8.07 -4.23 5.45
CA SER A 101 8.96 -4.81 6.44
C SER A 101 8.53 -6.24 6.74
N TRP A 102 9.49 -7.06 7.13
CA TRP A 102 9.25 -8.48 7.38
C TRP A 102 10.11 -9.00 8.53
N SER A 103 9.62 -10.07 9.13
CA SER A 103 10.33 -10.95 10.05
C SER A 103 10.07 -12.41 9.65
N ALA A 104 10.55 -13.37 10.43
CA ALA A 104 10.25 -14.79 10.18
C ALA A 104 8.76 -15.11 10.31
N SER A 105 8.01 -14.34 11.12
CA SER A 105 6.62 -14.66 11.45
C SER A 105 5.62 -13.60 11.02
N GLU A 106 6.06 -12.45 10.50
CA GLU A 106 5.18 -11.31 10.21
C GLU A 106 5.65 -10.49 9.02
N ILE A 107 4.70 -10.08 8.18
CA ILE A 107 4.90 -9.12 7.08
C ILE A 107 4.03 -7.88 7.36
N SER A 108 4.62 -6.70 7.22
CA SER A 108 3.94 -5.42 7.44
C SER A 108 4.13 -4.47 6.25
N THR A 109 3.03 -3.95 5.74
CA THR A 109 3.01 -3.00 4.61
C THR A 109 2.51 -1.62 5.05
N ASP A 110 3.20 -0.56 4.65
CA ASP A 110 2.78 0.81 4.91
C ASP A 110 2.45 1.51 3.60
N TYR A 111 1.26 2.07 3.56
CA TYR A 111 0.73 2.75 2.39
C TYR A 111 0.46 4.21 2.69
N THR A 112 0.39 5.01 1.64
CA THR A 112 -0.32 6.30 1.66
C THR A 112 -1.44 6.36 0.66
N ARG A 113 -2.44 7.21 0.93
CA ARG A 113 -3.51 7.53 -0.02
C ARG A 113 -3.06 8.62 -0.98
N LYS A 114 -3.16 8.32 -2.28
CA LYS A 114 -3.10 9.31 -3.35
C LYS A 114 -4.47 9.54 -3.95
N THR A 115 -4.93 10.78 -3.91
CA THR A 115 -6.14 11.20 -4.62
C THR A 115 -5.91 11.05 -6.12
N ARG A 116 -6.90 10.54 -6.84
CA ARG A 116 -6.83 10.51 -8.31
C ARG A 116 -6.80 11.93 -8.88
N PRO A 117 -6.21 12.11 -10.08
CA PRO A 117 -6.35 13.36 -10.82
C PRO A 117 -7.83 13.75 -10.96
N TYR A 118 -8.15 15.04 -10.90
CA TYR A 118 -9.53 15.52 -11.02
C TYR A 118 -10.19 15.20 -12.38
N THR A 119 -9.40 14.83 -13.38
CA THR A 119 -9.84 14.43 -14.72
C THR A 119 -10.29 12.97 -14.78
N ASP A 120 -9.94 12.17 -13.78
CA ASP A 120 -10.39 10.79 -13.67
C ASP A 120 -11.73 10.76 -12.94
N HIS A 121 -12.80 10.46 -13.67
CA HIS A 121 -14.07 10.16 -13.03
C HIS A 121 -13.94 8.89 -12.17
N CYS A 122 -14.59 8.93 -11.01
CA CYS A 122 -14.73 7.81 -10.09
C CYS A 122 -16.08 7.93 -9.39
N GLU A 123 -16.68 6.79 -9.07
CA GLU A 123 -17.88 6.71 -8.28
C GLU A 123 -17.51 6.68 -6.79
N VAL A 124 -18.08 7.61 -6.02
CA VAL A 124 -17.70 7.85 -4.62
C VAL A 124 -17.97 6.63 -3.75
N ASP A 125 -19.06 5.91 -4.04
CA ASP A 125 -19.50 4.75 -3.27
C ASP A 125 -19.12 3.40 -3.90
N GLU A 126 -18.26 3.43 -4.93
CA GLU A 126 -17.75 2.22 -5.58
C GLU A 126 -16.36 1.86 -5.03
N SER A 127 -16.15 0.55 -4.85
CA SER A 127 -14.88 -0.05 -4.44
C SER A 127 -14.37 -0.94 -5.57
N VAL A 128 -13.06 -1.01 -5.67
CA VAL A 128 -12.35 -1.92 -6.55
C VAL A 128 -11.40 -2.77 -5.73
N ILE A 129 -10.99 -3.92 -6.26
CA ILE A 129 -9.97 -4.75 -5.64
C ILE A 129 -8.60 -4.31 -6.18
N GLU A 130 -7.68 -4.02 -5.27
CA GLU A 130 -6.25 -3.97 -5.55
C GLU A 130 -5.60 -5.28 -5.09
N ALA A 131 -4.91 -5.96 -6.00
CA ALA A 131 -4.05 -7.10 -5.71
C ALA A 131 -2.60 -6.69 -5.99
N ARG A 132 -1.75 -6.78 -4.98
CA ARG A 132 -0.33 -6.39 -5.04
C ARG A 132 0.51 -7.62 -4.83
N LEU A 133 1.35 -7.95 -5.81
CA LEU A 133 2.42 -8.92 -5.64
C LEU A 133 3.68 -8.13 -5.32
N ILE A 134 4.23 -8.32 -4.13
CA ILE A 134 5.37 -7.58 -3.58
C ILE A 134 6.52 -8.57 -3.43
N ARG A 135 7.63 -8.34 -4.14
CA ARG A 135 8.83 -9.16 -3.98
C ARG A 135 9.59 -8.74 -2.73
N ILE A 136 9.71 -9.66 -1.79
CA ILE A 136 10.48 -9.52 -0.56
C ILE A 136 11.87 -10.13 -0.81
N PRO A 137 12.96 -9.36 -0.62
CA PRO A 137 14.33 -9.84 -0.83
C PRO A 137 14.83 -10.67 0.36
N SER A 138 14.06 -11.69 0.72
CA SER A 138 14.37 -12.66 1.76
C SER A 138 13.53 -13.92 1.52
N PRO A 139 14.09 -15.12 1.70
CA PRO A 139 13.29 -16.35 1.67
C PRO A 139 12.50 -16.42 2.99
N LEU A 140 11.20 -16.22 2.92
CA LEU A 140 10.26 -16.42 4.01
C LEU A 140 9.54 -17.75 3.79
N ASP A 141 9.20 -18.42 4.87
CA ASP A 141 8.46 -19.69 4.84
C ASP A 141 6.97 -19.39 5.06
N ASP A 142 6.11 -19.90 4.17
CA ASP A 142 4.66 -19.69 4.27
C ASP A 142 4.04 -20.29 5.55
N ASP A 143 4.61 -21.39 6.06
CA ASP A 143 4.17 -22.05 7.29
C ASP A 143 4.62 -21.29 8.56
N GLU A 144 5.70 -20.50 8.49
CA GLU A 144 6.19 -19.72 9.63
C GLU A 144 5.50 -18.35 9.76
N VAL A 145 5.17 -17.71 8.64
CA VAL A 145 4.56 -16.38 8.64
C VAL A 145 3.06 -16.44 8.92
N ASN A 146 2.67 -15.91 10.08
CA ASN A 146 1.29 -15.93 10.57
C ASN A 146 0.74 -14.54 10.95
N GLY A 147 1.60 -13.51 10.90
CA GLY A 147 1.24 -12.11 11.14
C GLY A 147 1.20 -11.32 9.84
N PHE A 148 0.11 -10.57 9.64
CA PHE A 148 -0.01 -9.63 8.54
C PHE A 148 -0.58 -8.33 9.07
N SER A 149 0.12 -7.23 8.81
CA SER A 149 -0.35 -5.91 9.18
C SER A 149 -0.23 -4.94 8.01
N SER A 150 -1.13 -3.98 7.96
CA SER A 150 -0.95 -2.85 7.05
C SER A 150 -1.45 -1.54 7.63
N SER A 151 -0.66 -0.50 7.45
CA SER A 151 -0.99 0.88 7.79
C SER A 151 -1.30 1.71 6.55
N ILE A 152 -2.15 2.72 6.70
CA ILE A 152 -2.48 3.66 5.63
C ILE A 152 -2.39 5.08 6.19
N GLY A 153 -1.34 5.80 5.81
CA GLY A 153 -1.13 7.22 6.09
C GLY A 153 -1.84 8.15 5.10
N THR A 154 -1.81 9.45 5.43
CA THR A 154 -2.35 10.53 4.59
C THR A 154 -1.29 11.48 4.02
N GLY A 155 0.00 11.28 4.39
CA GLY A 155 1.13 12.10 3.91
C GLY A 155 1.82 11.51 2.68
N ALA A 156 2.76 12.19 2.06
CA ALA A 156 3.57 11.56 1.00
C ALA A 156 4.45 10.45 1.60
N CYS A 157 4.76 9.40 0.81
CA CYS A 157 5.83 8.49 1.21
C CYS A 157 7.13 9.28 1.33
N ASP A 158 7.78 9.20 2.48
CA ASP A 158 9.13 9.75 2.69
C ASP A 158 10.14 8.90 1.91
N ARG A 159 10.19 9.07 0.59
CA ARG A 159 11.26 8.54 -0.26
C ARG A 159 12.52 9.35 0.00
N HIS A 160 13.24 9.03 1.07
CA HIS A 160 14.55 9.55 1.47
C HIS A 160 14.86 11.02 1.11
N ARG A 161 14.91 11.88 2.14
CA ARG A 161 16.01 12.85 2.19
C ARG A 161 17.29 12.02 2.24
N THR A 162 18.10 12.09 1.19
CA THR A 162 19.53 11.79 1.31
C THR A 162 20.07 12.57 2.49
N THR A 163 20.59 11.88 3.49
CA THR A 163 21.42 12.49 4.53
C THR A 163 22.60 13.11 3.79
N VAL A 164 22.54 14.41 3.54
CA VAL A 164 23.74 15.19 3.33
C VAL A 164 24.38 15.21 4.71
N ASP A 165 25.50 14.52 4.88
CA ASP A 165 26.42 14.78 5.99
C ASP A 165 26.86 16.25 5.86
N GLY A 166 26.07 17.13 6.47
CA GLY A 166 26.35 18.53 6.66
C GLY A 166 26.68 18.73 8.12
N GLU A 167 27.97 18.60 8.45
CA GLU A 167 28.54 19.16 9.67
C GLU A 167 28.09 20.63 9.83
N GLY A 168 27.44 20.91 10.96
CA GLY A 168 27.44 22.22 11.62
C GLY A 168 26.62 23.35 10.98
N GLY A 169 25.51 23.72 11.62
CA GLY A 169 24.86 24.99 11.31
C GLY A 169 23.60 25.25 12.12
N ALA A 170 23.78 25.95 13.23
CA ALA A 170 22.80 26.53 14.15
C ALA A 170 21.33 26.69 13.65
N SER A 171 20.39 26.28 14.51
CA SER A 171 18.99 26.73 14.47
C SER A 171 18.91 28.26 14.35
N PRO A 172 18.17 28.83 13.38
CA PRO A 172 17.76 30.21 13.47
C PRO A 172 16.57 30.30 14.43
N THR A 173 16.83 30.79 15.63
CA THR A 173 15.83 31.43 16.49
C THR A 173 15.16 32.53 15.67
N ILE A 174 13.87 32.40 15.36
CA ILE A 174 13.08 33.50 14.81
C ILE A 174 12.84 34.52 15.93
N PRO A 175 13.31 35.78 15.83
CA PRO A 175 12.98 36.82 16.78
C PRO A 175 11.50 37.19 16.65
N ARG A 176 10.79 37.25 17.77
CA ARG A 176 9.44 37.82 17.85
C ARG A 176 9.57 39.34 17.84
N GLU A 177 9.47 39.95 16.67
CA GLU A 177 9.41 41.41 16.54
C GLU A 177 7.96 41.90 16.56
N ASN A 178 7.77 42.86 17.47
CA ASN A 178 6.55 43.58 17.80
C ASN A 178 6.01 44.34 16.57
N SER A 179 4.74 44.15 16.21
CA SER A 179 4.05 45.05 15.27
C SER A 179 2.91 45.77 15.98
N THR A 180 3.24 47.01 16.29
CA THR A 180 2.42 48.14 16.74
C THR A 180 1.06 48.21 16.06
N ALA A 181 0.00 48.32 16.86
CA ALA A 181 -1.33 48.66 16.40
C ALA A 181 -1.36 50.13 15.93
N THR A 182 -1.67 50.35 14.66
CA THR A 182 -1.96 51.67 14.11
C THR A 182 -3.42 51.99 14.37
N GLU A 183 -3.66 52.98 15.23
CA GLU A 183 -4.95 53.65 15.38
C GLU A 183 -5.33 54.39 14.08
N THR A 184 -6.61 54.36 13.73
CA THR A 184 -7.20 55.35 12.82
C THR A 184 -8.52 55.83 13.44
N PRO A 185 -8.68 57.15 13.67
CA PRO A 185 -9.86 57.72 14.32
C PRO A 185 -10.92 58.12 13.28
N THR A 186 -12.21 58.10 13.66
CA THR A 186 -13.22 59.09 13.23
C THR A 186 -14.38 59.12 14.24
N ALA A 187 -14.66 60.33 14.70
CA ALA A 187 -15.69 60.80 15.64
C ALA A 187 -17.11 60.71 15.02
N ASP A 188 -18.14 60.31 15.76
CA ASP A 188 -19.08 61.12 16.59
C ASP A 188 -20.45 61.32 15.91
N SER A 189 -21.54 60.96 16.62
CA SER A 189 -22.67 61.85 17.00
C SER A 189 -23.99 61.09 17.30
N GLY A 190 -24.62 61.46 18.44
CA GLY A 190 -26.07 61.41 18.75
C GLY A 190 -26.63 60.05 19.19
N GLY A 191 -27.08 59.84 20.44
CA GLY A 191 -28.35 60.32 21.03
C GLY A 191 -29.46 59.28 20.78
N GLU A 192 -30.36 58.84 21.66
CA GLU A 192 -30.88 59.20 22.99
C GLU A 192 -31.55 57.93 23.56
N GLN A 193 -31.70 57.82 24.89
CA GLN A 193 -32.96 57.60 25.63
C GLN A 193 -32.69 57.68 27.13
#